data_AF-A0A9P5Z4U0-F1
#
_entry.id   AF-A0A9P5Z4U0-F1
#
_cell.length_a   1.000
_cell.length_b   1.000
_cell.length_c   1.000
_cell.angle_alpha   90.00
_cell.angle_beta   90.00
_cell.angle_gamma   90.00
#
_symmetry.space_group_name_H-M   'P 1'
#
loop_
_entity.id
_entity.type
_entity.pdbx_description
1 polymer ?
#
loop_
_entity_poly.entity_id
_entity_poly.type
_entity_poly.pdbx_seq_one_letter_code
_entity_poly.pdbx_strand_id
1 'polypeptide(L)'
;MYTVTYIGTTYIYVSKKSFKRQLVPIAIAILYLCNIIKFGAQWYTIKWEAIDNGNTRDSDFLSLYNLPQWYYLTYEIPFVILLILSDALLYFLLLNWSSSYRWACFRPSHKIRQFNISNALAVEFSQLLTAALTVTFGTTFITTILIAYRIYSVSKHEGVSARRFKHIIDIIVQTGAVNSLTLWALALSPLVDGGTPVLTNTRLFAVQHYTENVLPILAIEVSQPNHDVILSMRGARNEGNMVEDAKEMHRT
;
A
#
# COMPACT_ATOMS: atom_id res chain seq x y z
N MET A 1 -9.84 6.70 9.74
CA MET A 1 -8.80 5.99 10.52
C MET A 1 -7.41 6.62 10.41
N TYR A 2 -6.96 7.05 9.22
CA TYR A 2 -5.60 7.59 9.03
C TYR A 2 -5.24 8.82 9.89
N THR A 3 -6.21 9.70 10.19
CA THR A 3 -5.98 10.92 10.98
C THR A 3 -5.53 10.65 12.42
N VAL A 4 -6.10 9.64 13.07
CA VAL A 4 -5.76 9.29 14.47
C VAL A 4 -4.37 8.66 14.56
N THR A 5 -4.04 7.76 13.63
CA THR A 5 -2.71 7.12 13.56
C THR A 5 -1.62 8.15 13.23
N TYR A 6 -1.94 9.12 12.38
CA TYR A 6 -1.07 10.23 12.01
C TYR A 6 -0.75 11.14 13.21
N ILE A 7 -1.77 11.57 13.95
CA ILE A 7 -1.59 12.42 15.12
C ILE A 7 -0.77 11.69 16.21
N GLY A 8 -1.08 10.41 16.48
CA GLY A 8 -0.40 9.63 17.50
C GLY A 8 1.09 9.41 17.19
N THR A 9 1.43 9.06 15.95
CA THR A 9 2.83 8.90 15.52
C THR A 9 3.57 10.23 15.52
N THR A 10 2.94 11.30 15.03
CA THR A 10 3.55 12.64 15.02
C THR A 10 3.85 13.14 16.43
N TYR A 11 2.93 12.95 17.37
CA TYR A 11 3.11 13.33 18.78
C TYR A 11 4.32 12.65 19.43
N ILE A 12 4.47 11.33 19.25
CA ILE A 12 5.61 10.57 19.78
C ILE A 12 6.93 11.08 19.18
N TYR A 13 6.94 11.40 17.89
CA TYR A 13 8.15 11.83 17.18
C TYR A 13 8.58 13.27 17.51
N VAL A 14 7.64 14.19 17.73
CA VAL A 14 7.94 15.59 18.09
C VAL A 14 8.58 15.70 19.48
N SER A 15 8.29 14.77 20.40
CA SER A 15 8.80 14.83 21.78
C SER A 15 10.31 14.58 21.97
N LYS A 16 11.04 14.06 20.96
CA LYS A 16 12.48 13.75 21.08
C LYS A 16 13.34 14.51 20.05
N LYS A 17 14.24 15.34 20.57
CA LYS A 17 15.05 16.36 19.86
C LYS A 17 16.21 15.77 19.02
N SER A 18 15.92 14.96 17.99
CA SER A 18 16.93 14.50 17.03
C SER A 18 16.48 14.74 15.60
N PHE A 19 17.28 15.48 14.82
CA PHE A 19 16.99 15.85 13.44
C PHE A 19 16.79 14.63 12.51
N LYS A 20 17.50 13.52 12.78
CA LYS A 20 17.33 12.24 12.05
C LYS A 20 15.93 11.62 12.24
N ARG A 21 15.21 11.97 13.31
CA ARG A 21 13.86 11.48 13.57
C ARG A 21 12.77 12.33 12.91
N GLN A 22 13.06 13.56 12.47
CA GLN A 22 12.05 14.45 11.89
C GLN A 22 11.72 14.14 10.42
N LEU A 23 12.60 13.42 9.72
CA LEU A 23 12.38 13.05 8.31
C LEU A 23 11.16 12.13 8.12
N VAL A 24 10.96 11.19 9.03
CA VAL A 24 9.84 10.24 8.99
C VAL A 24 8.48 10.94 9.08
N PRO A 25 8.18 11.77 10.11
CA PRO A 25 6.88 12.44 10.19
C PRO A 25 6.65 13.42 9.03
N ILE A 26 7.70 14.08 8.52
CA ILE A 26 7.58 14.94 7.33
C ILE A 26 7.17 14.12 6.10
N ALA A 27 7.83 12.99 5.85
CA ALA A 27 7.48 12.13 4.73
C ALA A 27 6.05 11.60 4.86
N ILE A 28 5.63 11.16 6.06
CA ILE A 28 4.25 10.74 6.31
C ILE A 28 3.26 11.90 6.09
N ALA A 29 3.60 13.13 6.49
CA ALA A 29 2.78 14.31 6.25
C ALA A 29 2.57 14.58 4.75
N ILE A 30 3.65 14.47 3.97
CA ILE A 30 3.59 14.66 2.51
C ILE A 30 2.76 13.54 1.87
N LEU A 31 2.96 12.28 2.26
CA LEU A 31 2.14 11.15 1.80
C LEU A 31 0.65 11.40 2.09
N TYR A 32 0.33 11.89 3.28
CA TYR A 32 -1.04 12.20 3.67
C TYR A 32 -1.64 13.33 2.82
N LEU A 33 -0.88 14.41 2.58
CA LEU A 33 -1.30 15.51 1.73
C LEU A 33 -1.54 15.04 0.28
N CYS A 34 -0.65 14.22 -0.27
CA CYS A 34 -0.82 13.62 -1.60
C CYS A 34 -2.11 12.80 -1.70
N ASN A 35 -2.43 12.00 -0.66
CA ASN A 35 -3.67 11.24 -0.62
C ASN A 35 -4.91 12.13 -0.56
N ILE A 36 -4.88 13.25 0.18
CA ILE A 36 -5.98 14.22 0.18
C ILE A 36 -6.19 14.82 -1.20
N ILE A 37 -5.11 15.19 -1.90
CA ILE A 37 -5.20 15.76 -3.25
C ILE A 37 -5.84 14.73 -4.20
N LYS A 38 -5.41 13.47 -4.16
CA LYS A 38 -6.00 12.40 -4.97
C LYS A 38 -7.49 12.21 -4.68
N PHE A 39 -7.86 12.16 -3.40
CA PHE A 39 -9.25 12.01 -2.99
C PHE A 39 -10.10 13.21 -3.44
N GLY A 40 -9.58 14.42 -3.33
CA GLY A 40 -10.25 15.63 -3.82
C GLY A 40 -10.43 15.63 -5.33
N ALA A 41 -9.43 15.19 -6.10
CA ALA A 41 -9.53 15.04 -7.55
C ALA A 41 -10.59 13.99 -7.93
N GLN A 42 -10.58 12.82 -7.28
CA GLN A 42 -11.57 11.78 -7.51
C GLN A 42 -13.00 12.25 -7.17
N TRP A 43 -13.17 12.94 -6.04
CA TRP A 43 -14.46 13.52 -5.66
C TRP A 43 -14.96 14.54 -6.68
N TYR A 44 -14.07 15.42 -7.16
CA TYR A 44 -14.41 16.39 -8.19
C TYR A 44 -14.87 15.68 -9.48
N THR A 45 -14.19 14.62 -9.90
CA THR A 45 -14.56 13.85 -11.08
C THR A 45 -15.96 13.26 -10.97
N ILE A 46 -16.27 12.62 -9.83
CA ILE A 46 -17.62 12.09 -9.57
C ILE A 46 -18.66 13.21 -9.65
N LYS A 47 -18.36 14.38 -9.08
CA LYS A 47 -19.26 15.54 -9.15
C LYS A 47 -19.45 16.04 -10.59
N TRP A 48 -18.36 16.17 -11.33
CA TRP A 48 -18.34 16.63 -12.71
C TRP A 48 -19.14 15.71 -13.63
N GLU A 49 -19.00 14.40 -13.46
CA GLU A 49 -19.76 13.38 -14.20
C GLU A 49 -21.23 13.43 -13.80
N ALA A 50 -21.53 13.24 -12.51
CA ALA A 50 -22.90 13.03 -12.06
C ALA A 50 -23.78 14.30 -12.06
N ILE A 51 -23.19 15.48 -11.82
CA ILE A 51 -23.95 16.73 -11.67
C ILE A 51 -23.87 17.59 -12.93
N ASP A 52 -22.66 17.79 -13.46
CA ASP A 52 -22.46 18.76 -14.53
C ASP A 52 -22.73 18.15 -15.92
N ASN A 53 -22.50 16.84 -16.11
CA ASN A 53 -22.63 16.17 -17.42
C ASN A 53 -23.66 15.03 -17.46
N GLY A 54 -24.32 14.73 -16.33
CA GLY A 54 -25.19 13.55 -16.18
C GLY A 54 -26.62 13.69 -16.65
N ASN A 55 -26.87 14.43 -17.74
CA ASN A 55 -28.21 14.57 -18.30
C ASN A 55 -28.74 13.25 -18.90
N THR A 56 -27.87 12.37 -19.38
CA THR A 56 -28.22 11.08 -19.99
C THR A 56 -27.15 10.03 -19.68
N ARG A 57 -27.50 8.73 -19.68
CA ARG A 57 -26.50 7.65 -19.51
C ARG A 57 -25.40 7.71 -20.57
N ASP A 58 -25.73 8.10 -21.79
CA ASP A 58 -24.74 8.19 -22.87
C ASP A 58 -23.77 9.35 -22.64
N SER A 59 -24.25 10.49 -22.11
CA SER A 59 -23.38 11.62 -21.76
C SER A 59 -22.50 11.35 -20.55
N ASP A 60 -22.97 10.55 -19.58
CA ASP A 60 -22.13 10.04 -18.48
C ASP A 60 -20.95 9.24 -19.05
N PHE A 61 -21.23 8.27 -19.93
CA PHE A 61 -20.18 7.47 -20.56
C PHE A 61 -19.21 8.31 -21.39
N LEU A 62 -19.69 9.30 -22.16
CA LEU A 62 -18.84 10.20 -22.93
C LEU A 62 -18.00 11.13 -22.06
N SER A 63 -18.48 11.51 -20.87
CA SER A 63 -17.75 12.38 -19.95
C SER A 63 -16.53 11.70 -19.34
N LEU A 64 -16.57 10.38 -19.12
CA LEU A 64 -15.42 9.58 -18.68
C LEU A 64 -14.24 9.65 -19.65
N TYR A 65 -14.51 9.80 -20.95
CA TYR A 65 -13.46 9.91 -21.97
C TYR A 65 -12.93 11.33 -22.16
N ASN A 66 -13.67 12.34 -21.70
CA ASN A 66 -13.35 13.76 -21.87
C ASN A 66 -12.96 14.42 -20.55
N LEU A 67 -12.15 13.73 -19.76
CA LEU A 67 -11.61 14.27 -18.51
C LEU A 67 -10.73 15.50 -18.78
N PRO A 68 -10.86 16.57 -17.97
CA PRO A 68 -10.01 17.74 -18.09
C PRO A 68 -8.52 17.38 -17.99
N GLN A 69 -7.66 17.98 -18.81
CA GLN A 69 -6.23 17.64 -18.83
C GLN A 69 -5.54 17.82 -17.47
N TRP A 70 -6.00 18.79 -16.66
CA TRP A 70 -5.46 19.01 -15.32
C TRP A 70 -5.72 17.82 -14.37
N TYR A 71 -6.75 17.01 -14.61
CA TYR A 71 -7.07 15.83 -13.79
C TYR A 71 -5.88 14.88 -13.77
N TYR A 72 -5.32 14.58 -14.94
CA TYR A 72 -4.14 13.72 -15.08
C TYR A 72 -2.96 14.27 -14.27
N LEU A 73 -2.70 15.58 -14.33
CA LEU A 73 -1.62 16.20 -13.53
C LEU A 73 -1.88 16.04 -12.02
N THR A 74 -3.11 16.29 -11.58
CA THR A 74 -3.48 16.20 -10.15
C THR A 74 -3.55 14.77 -9.62
N TYR A 75 -3.75 13.77 -10.48
CA TYR A 75 -3.84 12.37 -10.08
C TYR A 75 -2.49 11.65 -10.18
N GLU A 76 -1.78 11.83 -11.29
CA GLU A 76 -0.53 11.14 -11.61
C GLU A 76 0.66 11.67 -10.80
N ILE A 77 0.79 13.00 -10.64
CA ILE A 77 1.93 13.58 -9.93
C ILE A 77 1.96 13.13 -8.46
N PRO A 78 0.86 13.23 -7.69
CA PRO A 78 0.84 12.72 -6.32
C PRO A 78 1.08 11.21 -6.25
N PHE A 79 0.63 10.44 -7.25
CA PHE A 79 0.89 9.01 -7.31
C PHE A 79 2.40 8.70 -7.42
N VAL A 80 3.11 9.37 -8.31
CA VAL A 80 4.58 9.22 -8.44
C VAL A 80 5.29 9.67 -7.16
N ILE A 81 4.85 10.77 -6.53
CA ILE A 81 5.41 11.23 -5.25
C ILE A 81 5.18 10.20 -4.14
N LEU A 82 3.96 9.63 -4.04
CA LEU A 82 3.64 8.58 -3.08
C LEU A 82 4.57 7.38 -3.25
N LEU A 83 4.81 6.97 -4.50
CA LEU A 83 5.67 5.85 -4.85
C LEU A 83 7.12 6.10 -4.43
N ILE A 84 7.69 7.24 -4.82
CA ILE A 84 9.06 7.63 -4.46
C ILE A 84 9.23 7.76 -2.95
N LEU A 85 8.29 8.42 -2.27
CA LEU A 85 8.36 8.61 -0.81
C LEU A 85 8.17 7.31 -0.05
N SER A 86 7.31 6.42 -0.54
CA SER A 86 7.12 5.09 0.05
C SER A 86 8.41 4.27 -0.01
N ASP A 87 9.05 4.21 -1.18
CA ASP A 87 10.32 3.50 -1.35
C ASP A 87 11.45 4.16 -0.54
N ALA A 88 11.50 5.49 -0.50
CA ALA A 88 12.47 6.22 0.31
C ALA A 88 12.28 5.97 1.81
N LEU A 89 11.03 5.92 2.29
CA LEU A 89 10.71 5.59 3.68
C LEU A 89 11.10 4.16 4.01
N LEU A 90 10.78 3.21 3.12
CA LEU A 90 11.17 1.81 3.28
C LEU A 90 12.70 1.68 3.37
N TYR A 91 13.42 2.27 2.44
CA TYR A 91 14.89 2.28 2.43
C TYR A 91 15.45 2.90 3.71
N PHE A 92 14.89 4.03 4.14
CA PHE A 92 15.28 4.71 5.37
C PHE A 92 15.03 3.82 6.61
N LEU A 93 13.89 3.15 6.67
CA LEU A 93 13.57 2.21 7.75
C LEU A 93 14.55 1.04 7.76
N LEU A 94 14.90 0.47 6.60
CA LEU A 94 15.85 -0.63 6.47
C LEU A 94 17.28 -0.22 6.90
N LEU A 95 17.74 0.97 6.50
CA LEU A 95 19.04 1.48 6.92
C LEU A 95 19.10 1.81 8.41
N ASN A 96 18.05 2.42 8.94
CA ASN A 96 18.00 2.74 10.36
C ASN A 96 17.87 1.47 11.21
N TRP A 97 17.24 0.42 10.66
CA TRP A 97 17.17 -0.91 11.26
C TRP A 97 18.54 -1.57 11.37
N SER A 98 19.39 -1.44 10.35
CA SER A 98 20.72 -2.06 10.31
C SER A 98 21.79 -1.29 11.08
N SER A 99 21.44 -0.40 12.03
CA SER A 99 22.43 0.28 12.88
C SER A 99 23.36 -0.68 13.65
N SER A 100 23.05 -1.99 13.68
CA SER A 100 23.95 -3.03 14.21
C SER A 100 24.92 -3.65 13.18
N TYR A 101 24.74 -3.45 11.86
CA TYR A 101 25.63 -3.97 10.82
C TYR A 101 25.97 -2.88 9.80
N ARG A 102 27.24 -2.47 9.85
CA ARG A 102 27.81 -1.22 9.35
C ARG A 102 27.60 -0.96 7.84
N TRP A 103 27.11 0.25 7.57
CA TRP A 103 27.17 1.19 6.43
C TRP A 103 28.22 1.06 5.29
N ALA A 104 28.95 -0.04 5.15
CA ALA A 104 30.09 -0.12 4.23
C ALA A 104 29.72 -0.48 2.78
N CYS A 105 28.63 -1.22 2.54
CA CYS A 105 28.41 -1.81 1.20
C CYS A 105 27.53 -1.01 0.24
N PHE A 106 26.83 0.05 0.68
CA PHE A 106 25.87 0.73 -0.20
C PHE A 106 26.08 2.25 -0.21
N ARG A 107 27.17 2.71 -0.84
CA ARG A 107 27.24 4.07 -1.39
C ARG A 107 26.68 4.02 -2.81
N PRO A 108 25.46 4.51 -3.07
CA PRO A 108 24.98 4.63 -4.44
C PRO A 108 25.85 5.67 -5.18
N SER A 109 26.70 5.19 -6.09
CA SER A 109 27.51 6.02 -6.99
C SER A 109 26.69 6.42 -8.22
N HIS A 110 25.58 7.11 -8.04
CA HIS A 110 24.74 7.53 -9.16
C HIS A 110 25.04 8.95 -9.61
N LYS A 111 25.70 9.05 -10.78
CA LYS A 111 25.62 10.25 -11.63
C LYS A 111 24.16 10.41 -12.05
N ILE A 112 23.48 11.40 -11.49
CA ILE A 112 22.12 11.77 -11.90
C ILE A 112 22.23 12.33 -13.32
N ARG A 113 21.80 11.53 -14.30
CA ARG A 113 21.69 11.96 -15.70
C ARG A 113 20.55 12.99 -15.75
N GLN A 114 20.85 14.20 -16.21
CA GLN A 114 19.84 15.25 -16.38
C GLN A 114 18.79 14.78 -17.39
N PHE A 115 17.54 14.71 -16.94
CA PHE A 115 16.39 14.34 -17.76
C PHE A 115 15.90 15.60 -18.47
N ASN A 116 15.86 15.59 -19.81
CA ASN A 116 15.52 16.76 -20.62
C ASN A 116 14.03 16.64 -21.02
N ILE A 117 13.17 17.53 -20.51
CA ILE A 117 11.72 17.28 -20.34
C ILE A 117 10.86 17.67 -21.56
N SER A 118 11.40 18.25 -22.63
CA SER A 118 10.53 19.12 -23.45
C SER A 118 9.60 18.47 -24.48
N ASN A 119 9.82 17.28 -25.08
CA ASN A 119 8.90 16.79 -26.14
C ASN A 119 8.74 15.26 -26.31
N ALA A 120 9.51 14.42 -25.60
CA ALA A 120 9.37 12.95 -25.63
C ALA A 120 8.36 12.40 -24.59
N LEU A 121 7.62 13.32 -23.96
CA LEU A 121 6.94 13.11 -22.68
C LEU A 121 5.92 11.97 -22.67
N ALA A 122 5.17 11.76 -23.74
CA ALA A 122 4.07 10.78 -23.74
C ALA A 122 4.55 9.32 -23.84
N VAL A 123 5.52 9.04 -24.73
CA VAL A 123 6.07 7.69 -24.90
C VAL A 123 7.02 7.34 -23.75
N GLU A 124 7.75 8.32 -23.22
CA GLU A 124 8.61 8.10 -22.05
C GLU A 124 7.79 7.93 -20.77
N PHE A 125 6.62 8.57 -20.64
CA PHE A 125 5.80 8.45 -19.43
C PHE A 125 5.22 7.05 -19.25
N SER A 126 4.75 6.38 -20.31
CA SER A 126 4.24 5.01 -20.20
C SER A 126 5.33 4.01 -19.81
N GLN A 127 6.55 4.17 -20.35
CA GLN A 127 7.71 3.37 -19.97
C GLN A 127 8.15 3.66 -18.53
N LEU A 128 8.17 4.93 -18.13
CA LEU A 128 8.50 5.34 -16.76
C LEU A 128 7.48 4.81 -15.75
N LEU A 129 6.18 4.88 -16.08
CA LEU A 129 5.11 4.36 -15.23
C LEU A 129 5.21 2.84 -15.09
N THR A 130 5.44 2.12 -16.20
CA THR A 130 5.62 0.66 -16.16
C THR A 130 6.85 0.28 -15.33
N ALA A 131 7.96 1.00 -15.49
CA ALA A 131 9.17 0.81 -14.69
C ALA A 131 8.91 1.10 -13.22
N ALA A 132 8.21 2.20 -12.90
CA ALA A 132 7.85 2.56 -11.53
C ALA A 132 6.97 1.49 -10.88
N LEU A 133 5.91 1.03 -11.56
CA LEU A 133 5.03 -0.04 -11.08
C LEU A 133 5.79 -1.35 -10.86
N THR A 134 6.72 -1.69 -11.75
CA THR A 134 7.56 -2.89 -11.63
C THR A 134 8.51 -2.79 -10.43
N VAL A 135 9.13 -1.63 -10.23
CA VAL A 135 9.99 -1.38 -9.06
C VAL A 135 9.16 -1.47 -7.79
N THR A 136 7.99 -0.85 -7.73
CA THR A 136 7.11 -0.89 -6.55
C THR A 136 6.56 -2.27 -6.25
N PHE A 137 6.25 -3.06 -7.27
CA PHE A 137 5.95 -4.48 -7.11
C PHE A 137 7.11 -5.20 -6.43
N GLY A 138 8.34 -5.03 -6.96
CA GLY A 138 9.54 -5.64 -6.39
C GLY A 138 9.80 -5.21 -4.95
N THR A 139 9.71 -3.91 -4.65
CA THR A 139 9.93 -3.37 -3.30
C THR A 139 8.85 -3.88 -2.33
N THR A 140 7.58 -3.89 -2.73
CA THR A 140 6.47 -4.41 -1.90
C THR A 140 6.65 -5.90 -1.60
N PHE A 141 7.00 -6.70 -2.61
CA PHE A 141 7.22 -8.13 -2.46
C PHE A 141 8.40 -8.43 -1.52
N ILE A 142 9.55 -7.78 -1.74
CA ILE A 142 10.73 -7.93 -0.88
C ILE A 142 10.41 -7.47 0.55
N THR A 143 9.70 -6.36 0.70
CA THR A 143 9.30 -5.84 2.02
C THR A 143 8.42 -6.83 2.77
N THR A 144 7.45 -7.42 2.09
CA THR A 144 6.54 -8.42 2.67
C THR A 144 7.34 -9.63 3.17
N ILE A 145 8.30 -10.12 2.37
CA ILE A 145 9.19 -11.22 2.76
C ILE A 145 10.06 -10.82 3.98
N LEU A 146 10.64 -9.62 4.00
CA LEU A 146 11.49 -9.17 5.10
C LEU A 146 10.71 -9.01 6.41
N ILE A 147 9.50 -8.47 6.37
CA ILE A 147 8.62 -8.36 7.54
C ILE A 147 8.26 -9.76 8.04
N ALA A 148 7.82 -10.66 7.14
CA ALA A 148 7.48 -12.05 7.48
C ALA A 148 8.67 -12.80 8.10
N TYR A 149 9.85 -12.71 7.48
CA TYR A 149 11.09 -13.31 7.98
C TYR A 149 11.44 -12.79 9.38
N ARG A 150 11.27 -11.49 9.61
CA ARG A 150 11.59 -10.89 10.91
C ARG A 150 10.64 -11.36 12.00
N ILE A 151 9.32 -11.38 11.76
CA ILE A 151 8.36 -11.90 12.74
C ILE A 151 8.64 -13.37 13.01
N TYR A 152 8.97 -14.16 11.98
CA TYR A 152 9.37 -15.55 12.12
C TYR A 152 10.63 -15.71 12.98
N SER A 153 11.65 -14.91 12.73
CA SER A 153 12.91 -14.93 13.49
C SER A 153 12.69 -14.61 14.97
N VAL A 154 11.93 -13.55 15.28
CA VAL A 154 11.58 -13.18 16.67
C VAL A 154 10.74 -14.28 17.33
N SER A 155 9.76 -14.83 16.61
CA SER A 155 8.92 -15.91 17.12
C SER A 155 9.71 -17.18 17.47
N LYS A 156 10.86 -17.43 16.83
CA LYS A 156 11.69 -18.60 17.10
C LYS A 156 12.47 -18.48 18.42
N HIS A 157 12.78 -17.26 18.86
CA HIS A 157 13.58 -17.05 20.07
C HIS A 157 12.78 -17.10 21.38
N GLU A 158 11.49 -16.78 21.36
CA GLU A 158 10.72 -16.62 22.61
C GLU A 158 9.85 -17.81 23.03
N GLY A 159 9.73 -18.88 22.24
CA GLY A 159 9.11 -20.15 22.61
C GLY A 159 7.60 -20.15 22.95
N VAL A 160 7.01 -19.02 23.36
CA VAL A 160 5.74 -19.01 24.11
C VAL A 160 4.52 -18.54 23.28
N SER A 161 4.67 -18.18 22.00
CA SER A 161 3.50 -17.71 21.20
C SER A 161 3.57 -17.92 19.68
N ALA A 162 4.17 -19.01 19.19
CA ALA A 162 4.25 -19.27 17.74
C ALA A 162 2.88 -19.26 17.02
N ARG A 163 1.80 -19.65 17.72
CA ARG A 163 0.45 -19.75 17.12
C ARG A 163 -0.16 -18.40 16.75
N ARG A 164 0.02 -17.36 17.57
CA ARG A 164 -0.54 -16.01 17.29
C ARG A 164 0.24 -15.30 16.19
N PHE A 165 1.57 -15.43 16.20
CA PHE A 165 2.42 -14.84 15.16
C PHE A 165 2.18 -15.45 13.78
N LYS A 166 1.90 -16.76 13.72
CA LYS A 166 1.55 -17.42 12.46
C LYS A 166 0.35 -16.75 11.79
N HIS A 167 -0.69 -16.41 12.54
CA HIS A 167 -1.89 -15.79 11.98
C HIS A 167 -1.62 -14.36 11.48
N ILE A 168 -0.84 -13.57 12.21
CA ILE A 168 -0.46 -12.21 11.79
C ILE A 168 0.38 -12.26 10.52
N ILE A 169 1.36 -13.19 10.44
CA ILE A 169 2.18 -13.37 9.24
C ILE A 169 1.31 -13.77 8.05
N ASP A 170 0.38 -14.70 8.24
CA ASP A 170 -0.50 -15.18 7.17
C ASP A 170 -1.34 -14.02 6.58
N ILE A 171 -1.93 -13.18 7.44
CA ILE A 171 -2.67 -11.98 7.00
C ILE A 171 -1.76 -11.01 6.22
N ILE A 172 -0.55 -10.74 6.72
CA ILE A 172 0.40 -9.83 6.05
C ILE A 172 0.82 -10.40 4.69
N VAL A 173 1.10 -11.71 4.61
CA VAL A 173 1.52 -12.37 3.37
C VAL A 173 0.38 -12.41 2.36
N GLN A 174 -0.85 -12.72 2.78
CA GLN A 174 -2.03 -12.72 1.91
C GLN A 174 -2.32 -11.32 1.36
N THR A 175 -2.36 -10.30 2.21
CA THR A 175 -2.59 -8.91 1.78
C THR A 175 -1.47 -8.38 0.89
N GLY A 176 -0.21 -8.70 1.22
CA GLY A 176 0.95 -8.34 0.40
C GLY A 176 0.98 -9.03 -0.97
N ALA A 177 0.58 -10.31 -1.03
CA ALA A 177 0.49 -11.06 -2.28
C ALA A 177 -0.60 -10.50 -3.19
N VAL A 178 -1.79 -10.20 -2.65
CA VAL A 178 -2.90 -9.62 -3.41
C VAL A 178 -2.51 -8.25 -3.97
N ASN A 179 -1.88 -7.40 -3.16
CA ASN A 179 -1.43 -6.09 -3.62
C ASN A 179 -0.32 -6.19 -4.68
N SER A 180 0.63 -7.11 -4.51
CA SER A 180 1.70 -7.32 -5.48
C SER A 180 1.14 -7.86 -6.81
N LEU A 181 0.23 -8.84 -6.77
CA LEU A 181 -0.41 -9.38 -7.97
C LEU A 181 -1.20 -8.30 -8.73
N THR A 182 -1.85 -7.41 -7.98
CA THR A 182 -2.57 -6.25 -8.53
C THR A 182 -1.63 -5.30 -9.28
N LEU A 183 -0.52 -4.89 -8.64
CA LEU A 183 0.48 -4.02 -9.27
C LEU A 183 1.13 -4.69 -10.49
N TRP A 184 1.35 -6.00 -10.44
CA TRP A 184 1.89 -6.76 -11.57
C TRP A 184 0.90 -6.81 -12.75
N ALA A 185 -0.38 -7.07 -12.49
CA ALA A 185 -1.42 -7.04 -13.52
C ALA A 185 -1.53 -5.66 -14.17
N LEU A 186 -1.46 -4.59 -13.36
CA LEU A 186 -1.43 -3.21 -13.86
C LEU A 186 -0.18 -2.94 -14.71
N ALA A 187 0.99 -3.41 -14.27
CA ALA A 187 2.24 -3.25 -15.01
C ALA A 187 2.27 -4.03 -16.34
N LEU A 188 1.54 -5.15 -16.42
CA LEU A 188 1.41 -5.93 -17.65
C LEU A 188 0.41 -5.36 -18.66
N SER A 189 -0.53 -4.52 -18.22
CA SER A 189 -1.55 -3.97 -19.10
C SER A 189 -1.00 -3.32 -20.38
N PRO A 190 0.09 -2.54 -20.36
CA PRO A 190 0.58 -1.89 -21.58
C PRO A 190 1.26 -2.88 -22.53
N LEU A 191 1.73 -4.02 -22.03
CA LEU A 191 2.39 -5.06 -22.84
C LEU A 191 1.39 -5.86 -23.69
N VAL A 192 0.17 -6.07 -23.17
CA VAL A 192 -0.87 -6.86 -23.85
C VAL A 192 -1.48 -6.09 -25.02
N ASP A 193 -1.63 -4.77 -24.89
CA ASP A 193 -2.38 -3.94 -25.83
C ASP A 193 -1.55 -3.45 -27.04
N GLY A 194 -0.31 -3.93 -27.19
CA GLY A 194 0.54 -3.64 -28.36
C GLY A 194 0.84 -2.16 -28.57
N GLY A 195 0.73 -1.34 -27.52
CA GLY A 195 0.93 0.11 -27.59
C GLY A 195 -0.28 0.92 -28.07
N THR A 196 -1.46 0.30 -28.22
CA THR A 196 -2.69 1.07 -28.46
C THR A 196 -3.09 1.85 -27.19
N PRO A 197 -3.54 3.11 -27.32
CA PRO A 197 -3.90 3.91 -26.17
C PRO A 197 -5.07 3.29 -25.39
N VAL A 198 -4.84 3.09 -24.10
CA VAL A 198 -5.74 2.46 -23.08
C VAL A 198 -7.19 2.92 -23.19
N LEU A 199 -7.39 4.19 -23.58
CA LEU A 199 -8.70 4.82 -23.72
C LEU A 199 -9.64 4.14 -24.74
N THR A 200 -9.10 3.44 -25.73
CA THR A 200 -9.94 2.71 -26.72
C THR A 200 -10.32 1.30 -26.29
N ASN A 201 -9.62 0.74 -25.29
CA ASN A 201 -9.85 -0.63 -24.85
C ASN A 201 -10.78 -0.66 -23.64
N THR A 202 -12.08 -0.76 -23.89
CA THR A 202 -13.13 -0.83 -22.85
C THR A 202 -12.88 -1.96 -21.85
N ARG A 203 -12.24 -3.06 -22.28
CA ARG A 203 -11.90 -4.18 -21.40
C ARG A 203 -10.82 -3.80 -20.40
N LEU A 204 -9.76 -3.12 -20.86
CA LEU A 204 -8.68 -2.70 -19.97
C LEU A 204 -9.18 -1.66 -18.96
N PHE A 205 -10.00 -0.71 -19.42
CA PHE A 205 -10.66 0.25 -18.54
C PHE A 205 -11.50 -0.43 -17.46
N ALA A 206 -12.33 -1.41 -17.84
CA ALA A 206 -13.12 -2.18 -16.89
C ALA A 206 -12.24 -2.95 -15.88
N VAL A 207 -11.17 -3.60 -16.35
CA VAL A 207 -10.23 -4.31 -15.48
C VAL A 207 -9.54 -3.35 -14.51
N GLN A 208 -9.04 -2.21 -14.98
CA GLN A 208 -8.37 -1.23 -14.14
C GLN A 208 -9.33 -0.69 -13.07
N HIS A 209 -10.55 -0.32 -13.47
CA HIS A 209 -11.54 0.21 -12.54
C HIS A 209 -12.02 -0.84 -11.52
N TYR A 210 -12.16 -2.10 -11.93
CA TYR A 210 -12.50 -3.21 -11.03
C TYR A 210 -11.34 -3.51 -10.07
N THR A 211 -10.12 -3.47 -10.57
CA THR A 211 -8.89 -3.73 -9.81
C THR A 211 -8.66 -2.65 -8.76
N GLU A 212 -8.85 -1.38 -9.10
CA GLU A 212 -8.63 -0.27 -8.16
C GLU A 212 -9.70 -0.21 -7.05
N ASN A 213 -10.96 -0.58 -7.35
CA ASN A 213 -12.06 -0.41 -6.41
C ASN A 213 -12.44 -1.70 -5.66
N VAL A 214 -12.37 -2.87 -6.30
CA VAL A 214 -12.90 -4.12 -5.74
C VAL A 214 -11.84 -4.89 -4.95
N LEU A 215 -10.58 -4.89 -5.40
CA LEU A 215 -9.50 -5.61 -4.69
C LEU A 215 -9.24 -5.09 -3.28
N PRO A 216 -9.27 -3.77 -2.98
CA PRO A 216 -9.12 -3.30 -1.61
C PRO A 216 -10.24 -3.81 -0.69
N ILE A 217 -11.47 -3.90 -1.21
CA ILE A 217 -12.62 -4.40 -0.46
C ILE A 217 -12.45 -5.90 -0.18
N LEU A 218 -12.05 -6.68 -1.19
CA LEU A 218 -11.76 -8.10 -1.02
C LEU A 218 -10.59 -8.35 -0.07
N ALA A 219 -9.56 -7.51 -0.11
CA ALA A 219 -8.43 -7.60 0.81
C ALA A 219 -8.85 -7.34 2.27
N ILE A 220 -9.82 -6.45 2.49
CA ILE A 220 -10.39 -6.21 3.83
C ILE A 220 -11.20 -7.43 4.28
N GLU A 221 -12.01 -8.01 3.39
CA GLU A 221 -12.84 -9.18 3.71
C GLU A 221 -12.00 -10.42 4.02
N VAL A 222 -10.96 -10.69 3.23
CA VAL A 222 -9.99 -11.78 3.48
C VAL A 222 -9.22 -11.55 4.79
N SER A 223 -8.99 -10.28 5.18
CA SER A 223 -8.32 -9.93 6.43
C SER A 223 -9.20 -10.09 7.66
N GLN A 224 -10.54 -10.20 7.50
CA GLN A 224 -11.41 -10.43 8.65
C GLN A 224 -11.22 -11.87 9.17
N PRO A 225 -10.82 -12.06 10.43
CA PRO A 225 -10.71 -13.40 10.99
C PRO A 225 -12.09 -14.06 10.96
N ASN A 226 -12.19 -15.18 10.24
CA ASN A 226 -13.41 -15.97 10.15
C ASN A 226 -14.06 -16.09 11.53
N HIS A 227 -15.35 -15.73 11.63
CA HIS A 227 -16.09 -15.73 12.89
C HIS A 227 -15.96 -17.08 13.65
N ASP A 228 -15.83 -18.18 12.91
CA ASP A 228 -15.61 -19.52 13.44
C ASP A 228 -14.26 -19.67 14.17
N VAL A 229 -13.21 -18.99 13.71
CA VAL A 229 -11.91 -18.97 14.38
C VAL A 229 -12.00 -18.22 15.70
N ILE A 230 -12.78 -17.15 15.76
CA ILE A 230 -13.02 -16.40 17.00
C ILE A 230 -13.80 -17.26 18.00
N LEU A 231 -14.83 -17.98 17.53
CA LEU A 231 -15.63 -18.89 18.36
C LEU A 231 -14.79 -20.06 18.87
N SER A 232 -13.93 -20.64 18.03
CA SER A 232 -12.98 -21.69 18.41
C SER A 232 -11.98 -21.20 19.47
N MET A 233 -11.44 -19.99 19.32
CA MET A 233 -10.54 -19.42 20.33
C MET A 233 -11.23 -19.13 21.66
N ARG A 234 -12.51 -18.72 21.64
CA ARG A 234 -13.31 -18.54 22.87
C ARG A 234 -13.62 -19.88 23.53
N GLY A 235 -13.94 -20.92 22.77
CA GLY A 235 -14.18 -22.27 23.27
C GLY A 235 -12.96 -22.82 24.02
N ALA A 236 -11.78 -22.81 23.37
CA ALA A 236 -10.55 -23.32 23.96
C ALA A 236 -10.10 -22.53 25.22
N ARG A 237 -10.42 -21.24 25.30
CA ARG A 237 -10.14 -20.42 26.49
C ARG A 237 -11.04 -20.80 27.66
N ASN A 238 -12.32 -21.05 27.40
CA ASN A 238 -13.26 -21.46 28.43
C ASN A 238 -12.92 -22.85 28.98
N GLU A 239 -12.52 -23.79 28.12
CA GLU A 239 -12.07 -25.12 28.57
C GLU A 239 -10.83 -25.03 29.47
N GLY A 240 -9.86 -24.16 29.14
CA GLY A 240 -8.68 -23.94 29.97
C GLY A 240 -9.02 -23.42 31.36
N ASN A 241 -9.92 -22.45 31.46
CA ASN A 241 -10.38 -21.89 32.73
C ASN A 241 -11.13 -22.94 33.58
N MET A 242 -11.97 -23.78 32.96
CA MET A 242 -12.68 -24.84 33.69
C MET A 242 -11.72 -25.89 34.28
N VAL A 243 -10.61 -26.17 33.61
CA VAL A 243 -9.59 -27.10 34.12
C VAL A 243 -8.80 -26.48 35.28
N GLU A 244 -8.56 -25.17 35.29
CA GLU A 244 -7.96 -24.48 36.45
C GLU A 244 -8.93 -24.46 37.64
N ASP A 245 -10.18 -24.06 37.43
CA ASP A 245 -11.20 -24.02 38.49
C ASP A 245 -11.42 -25.40 39.13
N ALA A 246 -11.44 -26.47 38.32
CA ALA A 246 -11.56 -27.84 38.82
C ALA A 246 -10.34 -28.29 39.65
N LYS A 247 -9.13 -27.82 39.31
CA LYS A 247 -7.92 -28.09 40.12
C LYS A 247 -7.94 -27.32 41.43
N GLU A 248 -8.56 -26.14 41.46
CA GLU A 248 -8.66 -25.31 42.65
C GLU A 248 -9.67 -25.87 43.65
N MET A 249 -10.82 -26.40 43.18
CA MET A 249 -11.79 -27.12 44.01
C MET A 249 -11.22 -28.37 44.69
N HIS A 250 -10.25 -29.06 44.08
CA HIS A 250 -9.63 -30.24 44.67
C HIS A 250 -8.58 -29.93 45.74
N ARG A 251 -8.19 -28.66 45.92
CA ARG A 251 -7.19 -28.24 46.92
C ARG A 251 -7.80 -27.71 48.23
N THR A 252 -9.08 -27.40 48.25
CA THR A 252 -9.85 -26.99 49.44
C THR A 252 -10.52 -28.16 50.10
#